data_AF-A0A7W4PDF1-F1
#
_entry.id   AF-A0A7W4PDF1-F1
#
_cell.length_a   1.000
_cell.length_b   1.000
_cell.length_c   1.000
_cell.angle_alpha   90.00
_cell.angle_beta   90.00
_cell.angle_gamma   90.00
#
_symmetry.space_group_name_H-M   'P 1'
#
loop_
_entity.id
_entity.type
_entity.pdbx_description
1 polymer ?
#
loop_
_entity_poly.entity_id
_entity_poly.type
_entity_poly.pdbx_seq_one_letter_code
_entity_poly.pdbx_strand_id
1 'polypeptide(L)'
;MAARAQQIVAPPAIYPADTWQGRSVATVRVLDTLDSSVQVLTIPVGQDATFRALTIHVGACRDRPATLTPDAAGWLAVRDTRQDGPGFNGWMLAGEPFLGVFQDPIYAVRLVGCAGDMVAPVPPPLAGLAAAATQPGDQPVPGTSDQGTPSVPGPSGPQVLTVPPAPPAGQPAAASAPAVPAARFGGAPLSLSPPDEDAPVSGAAPAGAAMQPAGRPMPLPPPTPFATGNAAPPRSPPASSAPPASQAQPGQPQSLLPP
;
A
#
# COMPACT_ATOMS: atom_id res chain seq x y z
N MET A 1 19.23 5.47 51.76
CA MET A 1 17.86 5.73 51.29
C MET A 1 17.94 6.08 49.81
N ALA A 2 17.54 5.18 48.91
CA ALA A 2 17.57 5.44 47.47
C ALA A 2 16.23 6.04 47.03
N ALA A 3 16.25 7.29 46.57
CA ALA A 3 15.08 7.98 46.04
C ALA A 3 14.63 7.35 44.73
N ARG A 4 13.34 7.01 44.61
CA ARG A 4 12.76 6.52 43.36
C ARG A 4 12.40 7.71 42.47
N ALA A 5 13.04 7.78 41.30
CA ALA A 5 12.63 8.66 40.23
C ALA A 5 11.26 8.22 39.71
N GLN A 6 10.31 9.16 39.64
CA GLN A 6 9.01 8.91 39.05
C GLN A 6 9.15 8.92 37.53
N GLN A 7 8.74 7.83 36.89
CA GLN A 7 8.83 7.68 35.45
C GLN A 7 7.60 8.31 34.81
N ILE A 8 7.79 9.41 34.10
CA ILE A 8 6.74 10.06 33.30
C ILE A 8 6.46 9.14 32.11
N VAL A 9 5.26 8.55 32.10
CA VAL A 9 4.77 7.76 30.96
C VAL A 9 4.12 8.73 29.99
N ALA A 10 4.51 8.67 28.71
CA ALA A 10 3.88 9.47 27.68
C ALA A 10 2.40 9.09 27.52
N PRO A 11 1.50 10.06 27.31
CA PRO A 11 0.10 9.76 27.04
C PRO A 11 -0.02 8.94 25.74
N PRO A 12 -1.04 8.06 25.64
CA PRO A 12 -1.24 7.24 24.46
C PRO A 12 -1.56 8.11 23.24
N ALA A 13 -0.92 7.84 22.11
CA ALA A 13 -1.28 8.45 20.84
C ALA A 13 -2.62 7.88 20.36
N ILE A 14 -3.65 8.72 20.30
CA ILE A 14 -4.96 8.37 19.74
C ILE A 14 -5.01 8.91 18.31
N TYR A 15 -5.17 8.01 17.34
CA TYR A 15 -5.30 8.34 15.92
C TYR A 15 -6.78 8.24 15.50
N PRO A 16 -7.24 9.07 14.54
CA PRO A 16 -8.59 8.94 14.02
C PRO A 16 -8.78 7.61 13.31
N ALA A 17 -10.02 7.11 13.29
CA ALA A 17 -10.34 5.76 12.79
C ALA A 17 -10.07 5.57 11.28
N ASP A 18 -9.97 6.66 10.51
CA ASP A 18 -9.60 6.67 9.10
C ASP A 18 -8.09 6.73 8.84
N THR A 19 -7.27 6.71 9.89
CA THR A 19 -5.81 6.75 9.75
C THR A 19 -5.29 5.53 9.03
N TRP A 20 -4.53 5.76 7.97
CA TRP A 20 -3.81 4.73 7.24
C TRP A 20 -2.69 4.12 8.09
N GLN A 21 -2.64 2.79 8.11
CA GLN A 21 -1.72 2.06 8.98
C GLN A 21 -0.50 1.58 8.20
N GLY A 22 0.69 1.81 8.75
CA GLY A 22 1.94 1.32 8.18
C GLY A 22 2.02 -0.21 8.22
N ARG A 23 2.62 -0.81 7.21
CA ARG A 23 2.82 -2.25 7.07
C ARG A 23 4.27 -2.55 6.73
N SER A 24 4.81 -3.66 7.22
CA SER A 24 6.23 -4.01 7.03
C SER A 24 6.54 -4.62 5.66
N VAL A 25 5.53 -5.02 4.88
CA VAL A 25 5.71 -5.69 3.59
C VAL A 25 4.79 -5.08 2.52
N ALA A 26 5.32 -4.89 1.31
CA ALA A 26 4.55 -4.54 0.13
C ALA A 26 4.47 -5.70 -0.86
N THR A 27 3.30 -5.90 -1.44
CA THR A 27 3.08 -6.86 -2.52
C THR A 27 2.95 -6.11 -3.83
N VAL A 28 3.89 -6.36 -4.74
CA VAL A 28 4.02 -5.66 -6.03
C VAL A 28 3.81 -6.66 -7.16
N ARG A 29 3.11 -6.26 -8.21
CA ARG A 29 2.93 -7.04 -9.43
C ARG A 29 3.73 -6.41 -10.55
N VAL A 30 4.49 -7.23 -11.25
CA VAL A 30 5.25 -6.86 -12.44
C VAL A 30 4.68 -7.64 -13.62
N LEU A 31 4.31 -6.93 -14.68
CA LEU A 31 3.90 -7.50 -15.96
C LEU A 31 5.03 -7.26 -16.97
N ASP A 32 5.51 -8.34 -17.58
CA ASP A 32 6.33 -8.30 -18.78
C ASP A 32 5.39 -8.27 -19.99
N THR A 33 5.41 -7.16 -20.74
CA THR A 33 4.52 -6.94 -21.88
C THR A 33 4.93 -7.74 -23.11
N LEU A 34 6.20 -8.16 -23.20
CA LEU A 34 6.70 -8.98 -24.32
C LEU A 34 6.24 -10.43 -24.18
N ASP A 35 6.38 -10.98 -22.98
CA ASP A 35 6.04 -12.37 -22.69
C ASP A 35 4.58 -12.54 -22.18
N SER A 36 3.85 -11.44 -21.97
CA SER A 36 2.55 -11.40 -21.26
C SER A 36 2.60 -12.11 -19.89
N SER A 37 3.77 -12.11 -19.25
CA SER A 37 4.02 -12.83 -18.01
C SER A 37 3.83 -11.92 -16.81
N VAL A 38 3.12 -12.41 -15.79
CA VAL A 38 2.84 -11.65 -14.57
C VAL A 38 3.51 -12.31 -13.38
N GLN A 39 4.39 -11.57 -12.71
CA GLN A 39 5.04 -11.98 -11.48
C GLN A 39 4.54 -11.14 -10.30
N VAL A 40 4.35 -11.79 -9.15
CA VAL A 40 4.08 -11.11 -7.88
C VAL A 40 5.31 -11.21 -6.99
N LEU A 41 5.75 -10.08 -6.46
CA LEU A 41 6.91 -9.91 -5.61
C LEU A 41 6.44 -9.43 -4.24
N THR A 42 6.95 -10.06 -3.18
CA THR A 42 6.71 -9.66 -1.81
C THR A 42 8.00 -9.03 -1.28
N ILE A 43 7.98 -7.72 -1.05
CA ILE A 43 9.17 -6.92 -0.76
C ILE A 43 9.00 -6.27 0.62
N PRO A 44 9.91 -6.53 1.57
CA PRO A 44 9.91 -5.82 2.84
C PRO A 44 10.13 -4.31 2.64
N VAL A 45 9.52 -3.48 3.47
CA VAL A 45 9.75 -2.04 3.45
C VAL A 45 11.19 -1.73 3.85
N GLY A 46 11.83 -0.84 3.10
CA GLY A 46 13.25 -0.49 3.20
C GLY A 46 14.17 -1.45 2.44
N GLN A 47 13.65 -2.36 1.62
CA GLN A 47 14.44 -3.31 0.84
C GLN A 47 14.22 -3.16 -0.66
N ASP A 48 15.18 -3.71 -1.41
CA ASP A 48 15.17 -3.79 -2.86
C ASP A 48 14.85 -5.22 -3.32
N ALA A 49 14.06 -5.33 -4.37
CA ALA A 49 13.87 -6.58 -5.10
C ALA A 49 14.26 -6.38 -6.56
N THR A 50 14.96 -7.37 -7.11
CA THR A 50 15.36 -7.39 -8.51
C THR A 50 14.48 -8.34 -9.31
N PHE A 51 13.94 -7.87 -10.43
CA PHE A 51 13.20 -8.69 -11.38
C PHE A 51 13.78 -8.48 -12.79
N ARG A 52 14.46 -9.49 -13.34
CA ARG A 52 15.20 -9.37 -14.61
C ARG A 52 16.14 -8.15 -14.57
N ALA A 53 15.86 -7.13 -15.38
CA ALA A 53 16.64 -5.88 -15.43
C ALA A 53 16.09 -4.76 -14.53
N LEU A 54 14.95 -4.97 -13.85
CA LEU A 54 14.33 -4.00 -12.95
C LEU A 54 14.88 -4.12 -11.53
N THR A 55 15.14 -2.99 -10.91
CA THR A 55 15.34 -2.85 -9.46
C THR A 55 14.16 -2.08 -8.89
N ILE A 56 13.48 -2.68 -7.90
CA ILE A 56 12.28 -2.14 -7.25
C ILE A 56 12.59 -1.97 -5.77
N HIS A 57 12.68 -0.73 -5.32
CA HIS A 57 12.81 -0.36 -3.92
C HIS A 57 11.44 -0.02 -3.33
N VAL A 58 11.16 -0.51 -2.12
CA VAL A 58 9.94 -0.15 -1.38
C VAL A 58 10.33 0.69 -0.18
N GLY A 59 9.99 1.98 -0.17
CA GLY A 59 10.32 2.87 0.95
C GLY A 59 9.23 2.95 2.03
N ALA A 60 7.96 2.73 1.66
CA ALA A 60 6.85 2.70 2.60
C ALA A 60 5.69 1.88 2.04
N CYS A 61 4.93 1.23 2.93
CA CYS A 61 3.64 0.61 2.60
C CYS A 61 2.62 0.97 3.68
N ARG A 62 1.44 1.44 3.25
CA ARG A 62 0.34 1.84 4.11
C ARG A 62 -0.96 1.22 3.61
N ASP A 63 -1.74 0.70 4.53
CA ASP A 63 -3.02 0.05 4.27
C ASP A 63 -4.15 0.87 4.89
N ARG A 64 -5.25 1.01 4.17
CA ARG A 64 -6.45 1.68 4.68
C ARG A 64 -7.10 0.78 5.73
N PRO A 65 -7.56 1.33 6.88
CA PRO A 65 -8.15 0.51 7.94
C PRO A 65 -9.36 -0.28 7.42
N ALA A 66 -9.52 -1.50 7.94
CA ALA A 66 -10.58 -2.43 7.53
C ALA A 66 -12.01 -1.95 7.79
N THR A 67 -12.18 -0.85 8.53
CA THR A 67 -13.46 -0.16 8.73
C THR A 67 -13.91 0.64 7.52
N LEU A 68 -13.02 0.92 6.57
CA LEU A 68 -13.27 1.64 5.32
C LEU A 68 -13.12 0.70 4.11
N THR A 69 -13.44 1.19 2.92
CA THR A 69 -13.20 0.47 1.66
C THR A 69 -11.72 0.06 1.56
N PRO A 70 -11.40 -1.21 1.27
CA PRO A 70 -10.02 -1.69 1.26
C PRO A 70 -9.22 -1.01 0.15
N ASP A 71 -8.08 -0.45 0.54
CA ASP A 71 -7.14 0.18 -0.38
C ASP A 71 -5.76 0.25 0.27
N ALA A 72 -4.71 0.31 -0.56
CA ALA A 72 -3.33 0.32 -0.10
C ALA A 72 -2.50 1.31 -0.91
N ALA A 73 -1.52 1.93 -0.29
CA ALA A 73 -0.65 2.92 -0.87
C ALA A 73 0.79 2.60 -0.49
N GLY A 74 1.66 2.57 -1.48
CA GLY A 74 3.07 2.26 -1.32
C GLY A 74 3.91 3.33 -1.97
N TRP A 75 5.02 3.70 -1.34
CA TRP A 75 6.05 4.49 -2.00
C TRP A 75 7.07 3.54 -2.59
N LEU A 76 7.26 3.63 -3.91
CA LEU A 76 8.17 2.77 -4.65
C LEU A 76 9.13 3.62 -5.48
N ALA A 77 10.37 3.16 -5.56
CA ALA A 77 11.34 3.62 -6.54
C ALA A 77 11.68 2.45 -7.48
N VAL A 78 11.45 2.64 -8.78
CA VAL A 78 11.62 1.61 -9.81
C VAL A 78 12.58 2.11 -10.87
N ARG A 79 13.62 1.32 -11.18
CA ARG A 79 14.65 1.64 -12.18
C ARG A 79 14.90 0.43 -13.08
N ASP A 80 14.96 0.64 -14.40
CA ASP A 80 15.49 -0.34 -15.35
C ASP A 80 16.99 -0.10 -15.53
N THR A 81 17.80 -1.11 -15.25
CA THR A 81 19.26 -1.06 -15.37
C THR A 81 19.77 -0.94 -16.81
N ARG A 82 18.92 -1.22 -17.81
CA ARG A 82 19.26 -1.13 -19.24
C ARG A 82 19.02 0.25 -19.84
N GLN A 83 18.31 1.13 -19.13
CA GLN A 83 17.94 2.43 -19.63
C GLN A 83 18.55 3.54 -18.76
N ASP A 84 19.28 4.44 -19.39
CA ASP A 84 19.83 5.67 -18.79
C ASP A 84 18.75 6.76 -18.64
N GLY A 85 17.59 6.39 -18.09
CA GLY A 85 16.41 7.24 -17.94
C GLY A 85 16.01 7.51 -16.49
N PRO A 86 15.18 8.54 -16.25
CA PRO A 86 14.54 8.74 -14.96
C PRO A 86 13.54 7.60 -14.71
N GLY A 87 13.88 6.70 -13.79
CA GLY A 87 12.94 5.72 -13.25
C GLY A 87 11.86 6.37 -12.40
N PHE A 88 10.84 5.59 -12.05
CA PHE A 88 9.73 6.05 -11.21
C PHE A 88 10.16 6.19 -9.75
N ASN A 89 9.74 7.24 -9.09
CA ASN A 89 9.92 7.44 -7.65
C ASN A 89 8.66 8.14 -7.12
N GLY A 90 7.78 7.41 -6.46
CA GLY A 90 6.50 8.00 -6.08
C GLY A 90 5.57 7.05 -5.33
N TRP A 91 4.43 7.62 -4.94
CA TRP A 91 3.34 6.86 -4.35
C TRP A 91 2.49 6.21 -5.43
N MET A 92 2.07 4.99 -5.16
CA MET A 92 1.23 4.18 -6.01
C MET A 92 0.12 3.56 -5.17
N LEU A 93 -1.11 3.58 -5.68
CA LEU A 93 -2.29 3.07 -4.99
C LEU A 93 -2.73 1.74 -5.60
N ALA A 94 -3.17 0.82 -4.76
CA ALA A 94 -3.65 -0.49 -5.19
C ALA A 94 -5.04 -0.41 -5.84
N GLY A 95 -5.94 0.43 -5.29
CA GLY A 95 -7.30 0.64 -5.78
C GLY A 95 -7.41 1.59 -6.98
N GLU A 96 -6.39 2.42 -7.22
CA GLU A 96 -6.34 3.36 -8.33
C GLU A 96 -5.17 3.04 -9.30
N PRO A 97 -5.32 1.99 -10.13
CA PRO A 97 -4.23 1.45 -10.94
C PRO A 97 -3.77 2.35 -12.10
N PHE A 98 -4.37 3.54 -12.26
CA PHE A 98 -3.91 4.53 -13.24
C PHE A 98 -3.06 5.62 -12.59
N LEU A 99 -3.05 5.72 -11.25
CA LEU A 99 -2.29 6.71 -10.51
C LEU A 99 -0.96 6.10 -10.03
N GLY A 100 0.14 6.76 -10.40
CA GLY A 100 1.46 6.41 -9.90
C GLY A 100 2.00 5.07 -10.40
N VAL A 101 1.68 4.65 -11.62
CA VAL A 101 2.22 3.40 -12.22
C VAL A 101 3.54 3.66 -12.95
N PHE A 102 4.51 2.75 -12.78
CA PHE A 102 5.68 2.70 -13.64
C PHE A 102 5.36 1.86 -14.88
N GLN A 103 5.26 2.53 -16.03
CA GLN A 103 4.99 1.92 -17.33
C GLN A 103 6.20 2.16 -18.25
N ASP A 104 6.99 1.13 -18.44
CA ASP A 104 8.04 1.04 -19.45
C ASP A 104 7.52 0.24 -20.66
N PRO A 105 8.04 0.42 -21.90
CA PRO A 105 7.66 -0.42 -23.04
C PRO A 105 7.70 -1.93 -22.78
N ILE A 106 8.62 -2.41 -21.93
CA ILE A 106 8.80 -3.84 -21.66
C ILE A 106 8.13 -4.26 -20.34
N TYR A 107 8.03 -3.36 -19.36
CA TYR A 107 7.58 -3.70 -18.02
C TYR A 107 6.55 -2.74 -17.45
N ALA A 108 5.55 -3.30 -16.80
CA ALA A 108 4.51 -2.57 -16.07
C ALA A 108 4.53 -2.99 -14.59
N VAL A 109 4.83 -2.05 -13.68
CA VAL A 109 4.93 -2.32 -12.23
C VAL A 109 3.80 -1.63 -11.49
N ARG A 110 3.01 -2.40 -10.73
CA ARG A 110 1.91 -1.90 -9.91
C ARG A 110 1.89 -2.46 -8.48
N LEU A 111 1.38 -1.69 -7.54
CA LEU A 111 1.09 -2.14 -6.18
C LEU A 111 -0.16 -3.01 -6.19
N VAL A 112 -0.12 -4.09 -5.42
CA VAL A 112 -1.27 -4.98 -5.20
C VAL A 112 -1.85 -4.77 -3.81
N GLY A 113 -1.01 -4.58 -2.80
CA GLY A 113 -1.44 -4.37 -1.43
C GLY A 113 -0.26 -4.32 -0.46
N CYS A 114 -0.57 -4.08 0.81
CA CYS A 114 0.38 -4.12 1.91
C CYS A 114 0.08 -5.29 2.84
N ALA A 115 1.11 -5.90 3.42
CA ALA A 115 1.01 -7.08 4.27
C ALA A 115 2.02 -7.02 5.42
N GLY A 116 2.02 -8.07 6.26
CA GLY A 116 2.92 -8.17 7.40
C GLY A 116 2.48 -7.36 8.61
N ASP A 117 3.44 -7.11 9.50
CA ASP A 117 3.25 -6.46 10.78
C ASP A 117 2.84 -5.00 10.63
N MET A 118 2.03 -4.51 11.58
CA MET A 118 1.71 -3.10 11.65
C MET A 118 2.91 -2.32 12.16
N VAL A 119 3.30 -1.29 11.41
CA VAL A 119 4.36 -0.36 11.77
C VAL A 119 3.70 0.91 12.29
N ALA A 120 3.88 1.19 13.58
CA ALA A 120 3.40 2.41 14.18
C ALA A 120 4.02 3.62 13.47
N PRO A 121 3.25 4.68 13.15
CA PRO A 121 3.82 5.93 12.69
C PRO A 121 4.81 6.42 13.74
N VAL A 122 6.10 6.49 13.41
CA VAL A 122 7.09 7.11 14.29
C VAL A 122 6.77 8.61 14.29
N PRO A 123 6.32 9.18 15.42
CA PRO A 123 6.13 10.61 15.48
C PRO A 123 7.51 11.27 15.31
N PRO A 124 7.64 12.32 14.48
CA PRO A 124 8.88 13.09 14.45
C PRO A 124 9.19 13.56 15.88
N PRO A 125 10.46 13.61 16.30
CA PRO A 125 10.80 14.11 17.62
C PRO A 125 10.23 15.53 17.75
N LEU A 126 9.45 15.76 18.80
CA LEU A 126 8.81 17.04 19.13
C LEU A 126 9.82 18.20 19.36
N ALA A 127 11.13 17.96 19.15
CA ALA A 127 12.22 18.93 19.22
C ALA A 127 12.01 20.16 18.30
N GLY A 128 11.17 20.03 17.26
CA GLY A 128 10.81 21.15 16.38
C GLY A 128 10.05 22.29 17.07
N LEU A 129 9.44 22.06 18.25
CA LEU A 129 8.77 23.12 19.02
C LEU A 129 9.73 23.90 19.94
N ALA A 130 10.93 23.37 20.22
CA ALA A 130 11.93 24.03 21.08
C ALA A 130 12.81 25.02 20.30
N ALA A 131 13.00 24.83 18.99
CA ALA A 131 13.88 25.65 18.17
C ALA A 131 13.26 27.01 17.73
N ALA A 132 11.94 27.17 17.83
CA ALA A 132 11.25 28.38 17.40
C ALA A 132 11.25 29.53 18.43
N ALA A 133 11.76 29.30 19.66
CA ALA A 133 11.68 30.27 20.76
C ALA A 133 12.93 31.18 20.91
N THR A 134 13.93 31.07 20.03
CA THR A 134 15.14 31.91 20.12
C THR A 134 15.28 32.80 18.88
N GLN A 135 14.52 33.89 18.85
CA GLN A 135 14.89 35.07 18.07
C GLN A 135 15.52 36.10 19.04
N PRO A 136 16.81 36.44 18.91
CA PRO A 136 17.41 37.57 19.63
C PRO A 136 17.19 38.85 18.81
N GLY A 137 16.61 39.88 19.43
CA GLY A 137 16.44 41.18 18.79
C GLY A 137 15.62 42.18 19.59
N ASP A 138 16.06 42.48 20.81
CA ASP A 138 15.60 43.65 21.58
C ASP A 138 16.52 44.84 21.24
N GLN A 139 15.95 45.94 20.74
CA GLN A 139 16.59 47.26 20.77
C GLN A 139 15.54 48.28 21.28
N PRO A 140 15.88 49.12 22.28
CA PRO A 140 14.93 50.03 22.92
C PRO A 140 14.84 51.35 22.15
N VAL A 141 13.62 51.90 22.03
CA VAL A 141 13.39 53.25 21.49
C VAL A 141 12.94 54.21 22.60
N PRO A 142 13.66 55.31 22.83
CA PRO A 142 13.11 56.48 23.49
C PRO A 142 13.05 57.70 22.55
N GLY A 143 11.91 58.40 22.59
CA GLY A 143 11.89 59.86 22.54
C GLY A 143 11.59 60.56 21.21
N THR A 144 10.37 61.05 21.11
CA THR A 144 9.72 62.01 20.19
C THR A 144 10.53 63.25 19.78
N SER A 145 10.35 63.72 18.54
CA SER A 145 9.87 65.09 18.26
C SER A 145 9.45 65.30 16.79
N ASP A 146 8.37 66.06 16.70
CA ASP A 146 7.47 66.47 15.61
C ASP A 146 8.11 67.41 14.56
N GLN A 147 7.67 67.32 13.30
CA GLN A 147 7.05 68.40 12.48
C GLN A 147 7.28 68.27 10.96
N GLY A 148 6.16 68.27 10.20
CA GLY A 148 6.09 68.83 8.83
C GLY A 148 5.70 67.88 7.70
N THR A 149 4.39 67.66 7.50
CA THR A 149 3.78 67.14 6.26
C THR A 149 3.95 68.14 5.09
N PRO A 150 3.90 67.76 3.78
CA PRO A 150 2.78 66.99 3.22
C PRO A 150 3.07 65.96 2.07
N SER A 151 2.15 65.00 1.99
CA SER A 151 1.61 64.30 0.80
C SER A 151 2.51 63.40 -0.07
N VAL A 152 2.36 62.07 0.13
CA VAL A 152 2.54 61.05 -0.93
C VAL A 152 1.47 59.95 -0.73
N PRO A 153 0.80 59.44 -1.80
CA PRO A 153 -0.27 58.44 -1.68
C PRO A 153 0.26 57.12 -1.12
N GLY A 154 -0.52 56.48 -0.23
CA GLY A 154 -0.09 55.32 0.54
C GLY A 154 0.24 54.07 -0.29
N PRO A 155 1.15 53.21 0.18
CA PRO A 155 1.28 51.86 -0.34
C PRO A 155 0.19 50.97 0.26
N SER A 156 -0.63 50.43 -0.62
CA SER A 156 -1.58 49.35 -0.37
C SER A 156 -0.91 48.18 0.36
N GLY A 157 -1.65 47.61 1.31
CA GLY A 157 -1.24 46.49 2.16
C GLY A 157 -0.85 45.20 1.41
N PRO A 158 -0.46 44.15 2.16
CA PRO A 158 0.01 42.90 1.58
C PRO A 158 -1.09 42.27 0.73
N GLN A 159 -0.74 42.00 -0.53
CA GLN A 159 -1.61 41.39 -1.53
C GLN A 159 -2.03 40.01 -1.00
N VAL A 160 -3.30 39.87 -0.62
CA VAL A 160 -3.93 38.55 -0.48
C VAL A 160 -3.97 37.97 -1.88
N LEU A 161 -3.15 36.95 -2.13
CA LEU A 161 -3.27 36.14 -3.33
C LEU A 161 -4.58 35.36 -3.20
N THR A 162 -5.66 35.94 -3.73
CA THR A 162 -6.95 35.29 -3.88
C THR A 162 -6.75 34.01 -4.69
N VAL A 163 -6.90 32.86 -4.03
CA VAL A 163 -7.12 31.58 -4.70
C VAL A 163 -8.38 31.75 -5.55
N PRO A 164 -8.35 31.50 -6.88
CA PRO A 164 -9.57 31.56 -7.69
C PRO A 164 -10.57 30.52 -7.15
N PRO A 165 -11.88 30.84 -7.11
CA PRO A 165 -12.88 29.85 -6.73
C PRO A 165 -12.81 28.66 -7.69
N ALA A 166 -12.89 27.45 -7.12
CA ALA A 166 -13.06 26.22 -7.87
C ALA A 166 -14.23 26.38 -8.87
N PRO A 167 -14.12 25.85 -10.11
CA PRO A 167 -15.25 25.84 -11.01
C PRO A 167 -16.43 25.08 -10.36
N PRO A 168 -17.68 25.53 -10.55
CA PRO A 168 -18.82 24.77 -10.06
C PRO A 168 -18.76 23.38 -10.69
N ALA A 169 -18.98 22.36 -9.85
CA ALA A 169 -19.22 21.00 -10.30
C ALA A 169 -20.29 21.05 -11.40
N GLY A 170 -19.87 20.86 -12.64
CA GLY A 170 -20.79 20.61 -13.73
C GLY A 170 -21.58 19.38 -13.36
N GLN A 171 -22.89 19.52 -13.25
CA GLN A 171 -23.80 18.39 -13.26
C GLN A 171 -23.40 17.48 -14.43
N PRO A 172 -23.33 16.15 -14.27
CA PRO A 172 -23.16 15.27 -15.40
C PRO A 172 -24.33 15.52 -16.35
N ALA A 173 -24.05 16.16 -17.47
CA ALA A 173 -24.94 16.11 -18.62
C ALA A 173 -25.13 14.62 -18.93
N ALA A 174 -26.37 14.15 -18.82
CA ALA A 174 -26.75 12.86 -19.35
C ALA A 174 -26.38 12.85 -20.83
N ALA A 175 -25.23 12.25 -21.15
CA ALA A 175 -24.88 11.94 -22.52
C ALA A 175 -25.90 10.92 -22.99
N SER A 176 -26.84 11.37 -23.82
CA SER A 176 -27.70 10.51 -24.60
C SER A 176 -26.82 9.49 -25.31
N ALA A 177 -26.98 8.22 -24.97
CA ALA A 177 -26.35 7.12 -25.68
C ALA A 177 -26.64 7.27 -27.18
N PRO A 178 -25.67 7.04 -28.09
CA PRO A 178 -26.01 6.85 -29.49
C PRO A 178 -26.90 5.61 -29.58
N ALA A 179 -28.09 5.79 -30.16
CA ALA A 179 -28.97 4.69 -30.49
C ALA A 179 -28.21 3.69 -31.35
N VAL A 180 -27.93 2.52 -30.80
CA VAL A 180 -27.45 1.37 -31.55
C VAL A 180 -28.56 1.03 -32.56
N PRO A 181 -28.33 1.05 -33.88
CA PRO A 181 -29.34 0.57 -34.80
C PRO A 181 -29.55 -0.92 -34.54
N ALA A 182 -30.76 -1.28 -34.14
CA ALA A 182 -31.18 -2.67 -34.08
C ALA A 182 -31.01 -3.29 -35.47
N ALA A 183 -29.96 -4.09 -35.64
CA ALA A 183 -29.87 -5.04 -36.73
C ALA A 183 -31.08 -5.95 -36.60
N ARG A 184 -32.05 -5.78 -37.50
CA ARG A 184 -33.23 -6.62 -37.63
C ARG A 184 -32.77 -7.98 -38.14
N PHE A 185 -32.34 -8.85 -37.24
CA PHE A 185 -32.28 -10.27 -37.53
C PHE A 185 -33.71 -10.79 -37.58
N GLY A 186 -34.28 -10.78 -38.78
CA GLY A 186 -35.46 -11.56 -39.12
C GLY A 186 -35.08 -13.05 -39.07
N GLY A 187 -35.22 -13.65 -37.90
CA GLY A 187 -35.11 -15.09 -37.70
C GLY A 187 -36.26 -15.51 -36.81
N ALA A 188 -37.27 -16.14 -37.42
CA ALA A 188 -38.38 -16.75 -36.70
C ALA A 188 -37.85 -17.75 -35.66
N PRO A 189 -38.42 -17.83 -34.45
CA PRO A 189 -38.12 -18.92 -33.56
C PRO A 189 -38.73 -20.19 -34.17
N LEU A 190 -37.88 -21.03 -34.77
CA LEU A 190 -38.24 -22.41 -35.02
C LEU A 190 -38.40 -23.05 -33.64
N SER A 191 -39.65 -23.19 -33.21
CA SER A 191 -40.07 -24.13 -32.18
C SER A 191 -39.47 -25.49 -32.51
N LEU A 192 -38.47 -25.92 -31.74
CA LEU A 192 -38.14 -27.33 -31.67
C LEU A 192 -39.19 -28.00 -30.79
N SER A 193 -40.24 -28.50 -31.45
CA SER A 193 -41.17 -29.46 -30.88
C SER A 193 -40.41 -30.67 -30.30
N PRO A 194 -40.86 -31.25 -29.18
CA PRO A 194 -40.36 -32.55 -28.74
C PRO A 194 -40.77 -33.62 -29.77
N PRO A 195 -39.94 -34.65 -30.04
CA PRO A 195 -40.41 -35.81 -30.76
C PRO A 195 -41.43 -36.56 -29.90
N ASP A 196 -42.67 -36.50 -30.37
CA ASP A 196 -43.71 -37.49 -30.15
C ASP A 196 -43.27 -38.78 -30.87
N GLU A 197 -43.18 -39.88 -30.13
CA GLU A 197 -43.20 -41.20 -30.75
C GLU A 197 -44.07 -42.12 -29.89
N ASP A 198 -45.33 -42.20 -30.30
CA ASP A 198 -46.38 -43.09 -29.83
C ASP A 198 -46.26 -44.50 -30.46
N ALA A 199 -46.74 -45.50 -29.69
CA ALA A 199 -47.37 -46.77 -30.12
C ALA A 199 -46.58 -48.12 -29.90
N PRO A 200 -47.27 -49.30 -29.82
CA PRO A 200 -47.94 -49.79 -28.61
C PRO A 200 -47.76 -51.32 -28.31
N VAL A 201 -48.35 -51.73 -27.17
CA VAL A 201 -49.08 -53.00 -26.90
C VAL A 201 -48.44 -54.15 -26.07
N SER A 202 -49.16 -54.45 -24.97
CA SER A 202 -49.38 -55.73 -24.28
C SER A 202 -48.28 -56.42 -23.49
N GLY A 203 -48.50 -56.55 -22.17
CA GLY A 203 -48.02 -57.71 -21.41
C GLY A 203 -47.96 -57.57 -19.89
N ALA A 204 -49.09 -57.79 -19.22
CA ALA A 204 -49.22 -58.40 -17.89
C ALA A 204 -48.68 -57.68 -16.62
N ALA A 205 -49.63 -57.29 -15.75
CA ALA A 205 -49.47 -57.21 -14.29
C ALA A 205 -49.49 -58.65 -13.68
N PRO A 206 -49.20 -58.91 -12.37
CA PRO A 206 -49.22 -57.95 -11.25
C PRO A 206 -48.17 -58.14 -10.13
N ALA A 207 -48.36 -57.34 -9.08
CA ALA A 207 -48.05 -57.56 -7.66
C ALA A 207 -46.79 -56.91 -7.07
N GLY A 208 -47.02 -55.76 -6.42
CA GLY A 208 -46.63 -55.51 -5.03
C GLY A 208 -45.19 -55.11 -4.74
N ALA A 209 -44.95 -53.82 -4.53
CA ALA A 209 -44.01 -53.36 -3.50
C ALA A 209 -44.24 -51.87 -3.20
N ALA A 210 -44.15 -51.56 -1.91
CA ALA A 210 -44.56 -50.32 -1.29
C ALA A 210 -43.69 -49.10 -1.66
N MET A 211 -44.37 -47.95 -1.63
CA MET A 211 -43.85 -46.59 -1.47
C MET A 211 -42.70 -46.54 -0.43
N GLN A 212 -41.52 -46.05 -0.82
CA GLN A 212 -40.45 -45.68 0.13
C GLN A 212 -40.29 -44.15 0.19
N PRO A 213 -40.23 -43.55 1.39
CA PRO A 213 -40.13 -42.11 1.56
C PRO A 213 -38.69 -41.58 1.49
N ALA A 214 -38.62 -40.27 1.27
CA ALA A 214 -37.46 -39.39 1.20
C ALA A 214 -36.23 -39.80 2.03
N GLY A 215 -35.08 -39.77 1.36
CA GLY A 215 -33.76 -39.98 1.93
C GLY A 215 -33.45 -39.01 3.08
N ARG A 216 -32.91 -39.59 4.17
CA ARG A 216 -32.42 -38.88 5.34
C ARG A 216 -31.09 -38.17 5.01
N PRO A 217 -30.83 -36.97 5.57
CA PRO A 217 -29.53 -36.32 5.43
C PRO A 217 -28.44 -37.12 6.16
N MET A 218 -27.29 -37.31 5.50
CA MET A 218 -26.12 -37.97 6.07
C MET A 218 -25.55 -37.16 7.25
N PRO A 219 -25.05 -37.82 8.31
CA PRO A 219 -24.36 -37.14 9.40
C PRO A 219 -22.97 -36.65 8.96
N LEU A 220 -22.65 -35.41 9.34
CA LEU A 220 -21.33 -34.80 9.19
C LEU A 220 -20.28 -35.57 10.01
N PRO A 221 -19.03 -35.71 9.52
CA PRO A 221 -17.94 -36.31 10.29
C PRO A 221 -17.53 -35.42 11.49
N PRO A 222 -17.09 -36.02 12.61
CA PRO A 222 -16.62 -35.25 13.77
C PRO A 222 -15.28 -34.55 13.49
N PRO A 223 -14.99 -33.42 14.16
CA PRO A 223 -13.70 -32.76 14.05
C PRO A 223 -12.59 -33.63 14.64
N THR A 224 -11.52 -33.82 13.86
CA THR A 224 -10.30 -34.51 14.29
C THR A 224 -9.63 -33.73 15.44
N PRO A 225 -9.21 -34.40 16.53
CA PRO A 225 -8.43 -33.74 17.56
C PRO A 225 -7.03 -33.40 17.02
N PHE A 226 -6.62 -32.14 17.22
CA PHE A 226 -5.26 -31.68 16.97
C PHE A 226 -4.27 -32.61 17.64
N ALA A 227 -3.40 -33.23 16.84
CA ALA A 227 -2.25 -33.95 17.33
C ALA A 227 -1.40 -32.98 18.17
N THR A 228 -1.31 -33.26 19.47
CA THR A 228 -0.32 -32.65 20.35
C THR A 228 1.04 -33.13 19.87
N GLY A 229 1.66 -32.33 19.01
CA GLY A 229 3.03 -32.52 18.59
C GLY A 229 3.93 -32.42 19.81
N ASN A 230 4.55 -33.55 20.17
CA ASN A 230 5.62 -33.61 21.14
C ASN A 230 6.67 -32.55 20.79
N ALA A 231 6.90 -31.64 21.73
CA ALA A 231 7.97 -30.66 21.66
C ALA A 231 9.32 -31.37 21.52
N ALA A 232 9.93 -31.27 20.35
CA ALA A 232 11.34 -31.54 20.18
C ALA A 232 12.14 -30.48 20.97
N PRO A 233 13.18 -30.84 21.72
CA PRO A 233 14.02 -29.85 22.39
C PRO A 233 14.74 -28.98 21.35
N PRO A 234 15.01 -27.69 21.64
CA PRO A 234 15.71 -26.81 20.72
C PRO A 234 17.10 -27.38 20.46
N ARG A 235 17.38 -27.69 19.18
CA ARG A 235 18.74 -27.93 18.71
C ARG A 235 19.56 -26.67 18.97
N SER A 236 20.54 -26.81 19.85
CA SER A 236 21.58 -25.82 20.11
C SER A 236 22.17 -25.31 18.79
N PRO A 237 22.45 -24.00 18.66
CA PRO A 237 23.16 -23.48 17.49
C PRO A 237 24.59 -24.04 17.46
N PRO A 238 25.16 -24.36 16.29
CA PRO A 238 26.59 -24.65 16.20
C PRO A 238 27.38 -23.41 16.60
N ALA A 239 28.41 -23.63 17.41
CA ALA A 239 29.38 -22.63 17.83
C ALA A 239 29.86 -21.82 16.62
N SER A 240 29.66 -20.51 16.67
CA SER A 240 30.37 -19.57 15.80
C SER A 240 31.86 -19.74 16.04
N SER A 241 32.53 -20.37 15.09
CA SER A 241 33.98 -20.33 14.98
C SER A 241 34.41 -18.87 14.84
N ALA A 242 35.00 -18.34 15.91
CA ALA A 242 35.63 -17.04 15.93
C ALA A 242 36.76 -16.98 14.88
N PRO A 243 36.90 -15.89 14.12
CA PRO A 243 38.12 -15.64 13.36
C PRO A 243 39.28 -15.37 14.33
N PRO A 244 40.51 -15.80 14.04
CA PRO A 244 41.66 -15.47 14.87
C PRO A 244 41.89 -13.96 14.89
N ALA A 245 42.06 -13.43 16.10
CA ALA A 245 42.51 -12.08 16.36
C ALA A 245 43.81 -11.80 15.57
N SER A 246 43.71 -10.92 14.57
CA SER A 246 44.90 -10.23 14.04
C SER A 246 45.47 -9.40 15.18
N GLN A 247 46.60 -9.86 15.70
CA GLN A 247 47.42 -9.13 16.64
C GLN A 247 47.90 -7.85 15.94
N ALA A 248 47.25 -6.73 16.24
CA ALA A 248 47.76 -5.41 15.95
C ALA A 248 49.00 -5.20 16.82
N GLN A 249 50.16 -5.19 16.17
CA GLN A 249 51.44 -4.82 16.78
C GLN A 249 51.43 -3.33 17.13
N PRO A 250 51.63 -2.94 18.40
CA PRO A 250 51.89 -1.55 18.76
C PRO A 250 53.37 -1.24 18.56
N GLY A 251 53.67 -0.33 17.63
CA GLY A 251 54.96 0.35 17.58
C GLY A 251 55.48 0.55 16.16
N GLN A 252 55.34 1.78 15.65
CA GLN A 252 56.46 2.64 15.25
C GLN A 252 55.96 4.07 15.04
N PRO A 253 56.58 5.09 15.66
CA PRO A 253 56.37 6.49 15.31
C PRO A 253 57.49 7.01 14.37
N GLN A 254 57.12 8.02 13.56
CA GLN A 254 57.95 9.10 12.99
C GLN A 254 58.57 8.98 11.58
N SER A 255 58.09 9.83 10.66
CA SER A 255 58.82 10.98 10.03
C SER A 255 58.01 11.47 8.80
N LEU A 256 57.52 12.72 8.74
CA LEU A 256 58.21 13.94 8.22
C LEU A 256 58.84 13.68 6.82
N LEU A 257 58.63 14.41 5.71
CA LEU A 257 58.00 15.70 5.33
C LEU A 257 58.08 15.74 3.75
N PRO A 258 57.24 16.49 3.01
CA PRO A 258 57.34 16.60 1.52
C PRO A 258 58.26 17.74 1.03
N PRO A 259 58.63 17.80 -0.27
CA PRO A 259 59.12 18.99 -0.94
C PRO A 259 57.99 19.92 -1.42
#